data_AF-A0A7V3RRF3-F1
#
_entry.id   AF-A0A7V3RRF3-F1
#
_cell.length_a   1.000
_cell.length_b   1.000
_cell.length_c   1.000
_cell.angle_alpha   90.00
_cell.angle_beta   90.00
_cell.angle_gamma   90.00
#
_symmetry.space_group_name_H-M   'P 1'
#
loop_
_entity.id
_entity.type
_entity.pdbx_description
1 polymer ?
#
loop_
_entity_poly.entity_id
_entity_poly.type
_entity_poly.pdbx_seq_one_letter_code
_entity_poly.pdbx_strand_id
1 'polypeptide(L)'
;MTAVLSPRRPRRWIGFFVVLAILAAVAVLVPLVYNLSIQLHPGQLAQARERWQKQAPLNYDLEYLVRTTHPDQEEEDAYLVQVRSGQTVLVVHDNEVVYLDPSLAFAAGVGVLALSSESPQQYGVPALFDAMEMMLRQEGPAGRRNFATAQFDPQDGHPFHYVYRVRGTKERTEWNIKMTPLPPAHSLR
;
A
#
# COMPACT_ATOMS: atom_id res chain seq x y z
N MET A 1 71.96 -19.43 -35.93
CA MET A 1 70.67 -19.80 -35.30
C MET A 1 69.99 -18.52 -34.81
N THR A 2 69.08 -17.97 -35.59
CA THR A 2 68.30 -16.78 -35.21
C THR A 2 67.11 -17.21 -34.36
N ALA A 3 67.10 -16.83 -33.09
CA ALA A 3 66.00 -17.09 -32.18
C ALA A 3 64.79 -16.24 -32.57
N VAL A 4 63.71 -16.88 -33.04
CA VAL A 4 62.43 -16.22 -33.32
C VAL A 4 61.73 -15.96 -31.99
N LEU A 5 61.60 -14.69 -31.61
CA LEU A 5 60.81 -14.30 -30.45
C LEU A 5 59.32 -14.40 -30.80
N SER A 6 58.61 -15.30 -30.12
CA SER A 6 57.17 -15.46 -30.30
C SER A 6 56.43 -14.15 -29.95
N PRO A 7 55.55 -13.65 -30.83
CA PRO A 7 54.79 -12.43 -30.56
C PRO A 7 53.89 -12.63 -29.35
N ARG A 8 54.02 -11.76 -28.34
CA ARG A 8 53.13 -11.72 -27.18
C ARG A 8 51.72 -11.34 -27.66
N ARG A 9 50.77 -12.27 -27.57
CA ARG A 9 49.36 -11.98 -27.86
C ARG A 9 48.83 -10.95 -26.84
N PRO A 10 48.24 -9.83 -27.29
CA PRO A 10 47.69 -8.85 -26.37
C PRO A 10 46.48 -9.45 -25.64
N ARG A 11 46.51 -9.40 -24.30
CA ARG A 11 45.43 -9.88 -23.42
C ARG A 11 44.16 -9.02 -23.45
N ARG A 12 43.97 -8.19 -24.47
CA ARG A 12 42.81 -7.29 -24.64
C ARG A 12 41.49 -8.05 -24.66
N TRP A 13 41.49 -9.28 -25.17
CA TRP A 13 40.31 -10.16 -25.15
C TRP A 13 39.83 -10.47 -23.74
N ILE A 14 40.73 -10.58 -22.75
CA ILE A 14 40.37 -10.82 -21.35
C ILE A 14 39.57 -9.63 -20.81
N GLY A 15 40.03 -8.40 -21.07
CA GLY A 15 39.32 -7.19 -20.65
C GLY A 15 37.90 -7.12 -21.22
N PHE A 16 37.71 -7.51 -22.49
CA PHE A 16 36.39 -7.61 -23.10
C PHE A 16 35.45 -8.57 -22.35
N PHE A 17 35.90 -9.80 -22.04
CA PHE A 17 35.07 -10.77 -21.31
C PHE A 17 34.82 -10.36 -19.86
N VAL A 18 35.76 -9.67 -19.21
CA VAL A 18 35.54 -9.12 -17.86
C VAL A 18 34.42 -8.08 -17.88
N VAL A 19 34.44 -7.14 -18.83
CA VAL A 19 33.37 -6.14 -18.97
C VAL A 19 32.03 -6.81 -19.29
N LEU A 20 32.03 -7.79 -20.20
CA LEU A 20 30.82 -8.54 -20.56
C LEU A 20 30.23 -9.29 -19.35
N ALA A 21 31.09 -9.91 -18.53
CA ALA A 21 30.66 -10.61 -17.31
C ALA A 21 30.06 -9.64 -16.28
N ILE A 22 30.65 -8.45 -16.10
CA ILE A 22 30.12 -7.41 -15.21
C ILE A 22 28.74 -6.93 -15.69
N LEU A 23 28.61 -6.62 -16.99
CA LEU A 23 27.33 -6.19 -17.56
C LEU A 23 26.25 -7.27 -17.43
N ALA A 24 26.60 -8.54 -17.67
CA ALA A 24 25.69 -9.67 -17.48
C ALA A 24 25.24 -9.80 -16.02
N ALA A 25 26.17 -9.66 -15.06
CA ALA A 25 25.84 -9.69 -13.64
C ALA A 25 24.90 -8.56 -13.24
N VAL A 26 25.17 -7.32 -13.67
CA VAL A 26 24.31 -6.16 -13.40
C VAL A 26 22.91 -6.36 -13.99
N ALA A 27 22.82 -6.85 -15.23
CA ALA A 27 21.56 -7.10 -15.92
C ALA A 27 20.67 -8.12 -15.19
N VAL A 28 21.25 -9.08 -14.48
CA VAL A 28 20.52 -10.06 -13.68
C VAL A 28 20.21 -9.56 -12.27
N LEU A 29 21.16 -8.87 -11.63
CA LEU A 29 21.03 -8.44 -10.23
C LEU A 29 20.03 -7.30 -10.05
N VAL A 30 20.02 -6.32 -10.96
CA VAL A 30 19.16 -5.13 -10.81
C VAL A 30 17.67 -5.49 -10.77
N PRO A 31 17.11 -6.28 -11.72
CA PRO A 31 15.71 -6.67 -11.66
C PRO A 31 15.36 -7.52 -10.43
N LEU A 32 16.30 -8.37 -9.98
CA LEU A 32 16.10 -9.24 -8.82
C LEU A 32 15.98 -8.42 -7.54
N VAL A 33 16.90 -7.48 -7.32
CA VAL A 33 16.88 -6.57 -6.16
C VAL A 33 15.66 -5.65 -6.23
N TYR A 34 15.35 -5.11 -7.41
CA TYR A 34 14.19 -4.25 -7.62
C TYR A 34 12.88 -4.97 -7.26
N ASN A 35 12.66 -6.18 -7.77
CA ASN A 35 11.44 -6.95 -7.51
C ASN A 35 11.30 -7.35 -6.04
N LEU A 36 12.41 -7.69 -5.36
CA LEU A 36 12.40 -7.95 -3.92
C LEU A 36 12.13 -6.68 -3.10
N SER A 37 12.62 -5.52 -3.55
CA SER A 37 12.46 -4.25 -2.82
C SER A 37 11.02 -3.69 -2.84
N ILE A 38 10.23 -4.07 -3.85
CA ILE A 38 8.83 -3.64 -4.00
C ILE A 38 7.89 -4.40 -3.06
N GLN A 39 8.30 -5.58 -2.60
CA GLN A 39 7.49 -6.36 -1.69
C GLN A 39 7.33 -5.64 -0.35
N LEU A 40 6.09 -5.56 0.14
CA LEU A 40 5.78 -4.95 1.42
C LEU A 40 6.38 -5.79 2.54
N HIS A 41 7.31 -5.20 3.28
CA HIS A 41 7.90 -5.85 4.46
C HIS A 41 7.17 -5.42 5.74
N PRO A 42 7.05 -6.28 6.76
CA PRO A 42 6.46 -5.92 8.06
C PRO A 42 7.13 -4.69 8.70
N GLY A 43 8.45 -4.54 8.51
CA GLY A 43 9.19 -3.36 9.00
C GLY A 43 8.80 -2.06 8.31
N GLN A 44 8.50 -2.08 7.00
CA GLN A 44 8.03 -0.89 6.27
C GLN A 44 6.64 -0.47 6.77
N LEU A 45 5.74 -1.45 6.96
CA LEU A 45 4.41 -1.21 7.51
C LEU A 45 4.48 -0.63 8.93
N ALA A 46 5.34 -1.18 9.79
CA ALA A 46 5.56 -0.69 11.14
C ALA A 46 6.11 0.75 11.17
N GLN A 47 7.08 1.07 10.31
CA GLN A 47 7.63 2.43 10.19
C GLN A 47 6.60 3.44 9.67
N ALA A 48 5.75 3.04 8.73
CA ALA A 48 4.65 3.88 8.24
C ALA A 48 3.61 4.12 9.34
N ARG A 49 3.21 3.07 10.07
CA ARG A 49 2.30 3.17 11.23
C ARG A 49 2.87 4.07 12.33
N GLU A 50 4.17 3.98 12.61
CA GLU A 50 4.82 4.85 13.60
C GLU A 50 4.81 6.32 13.16
N ARG A 51 5.06 6.60 11.88
CA ARG A 51 4.93 7.96 11.33
C ARG A 51 3.50 8.49 11.48
N TRP A 52 2.51 7.64 11.20
CA TRP A 52 1.10 7.99 11.35
C TRP A 52 0.77 8.33 12.79
N GLN A 53 1.17 7.50 13.76
CA GLN A 53 0.93 7.78 15.18
C GLN A 53 1.54 9.11 15.65
N LYS A 54 2.63 9.58 15.02
CA LYS A 54 3.30 10.83 15.40
C LYS A 54 2.75 12.06 14.66
N GLN A 55 2.32 11.90 13.42
CA GLN A 55 2.06 13.03 12.51
C GLN A 55 0.64 13.05 11.93
N ALA A 56 -0.21 12.07 12.27
CA ALA A 56 -1.55 11.98 11.72
C ALA A 56 -2.37 13.26 11.98
N PRO A 57 -3.05 13.80 10.96
CA PRO A 57 -4.03 14.85 11.18
C PRO A 57 -5.21 14.30 12.00
N LEU A 58 -5.71 15.11 12.94
CA LEU A 58 -6.92 14.75 13.71
C LEU A 58 -8.20 14.82 12.87
N ASN A 59 -8.21 15.64 11.82
CA ASN A 59 -9.34 15.81 10.93
C ASN A 59 -8.89 15.54 9.50
N TYR A 60 -9.55 14.58 8.86
CA TYR A 60 -9.29 14.28 7.46
C TYR A 60 -10.50 13.62 6.83
N ASP A 61 -10.58 13.73 5.51
CA ASP A 61 -11.47 12.94 4.69
C ASP A 61 -10.63 11.92 3.93
N LEU A 62 -11.11 10.69 3.90
CA LEU A 62 -10.46 9.57 3.26
C LEU A 62 -11.40 9.05 2.17
N GLU A 63 -10.97 9.16 0.93
CA GLU A 63 -11.60 8.53 -0.23
C GLU A 63 -10.74 7.33 -0.58
N TYR A 64 -11.31 6.13 -0.62
CA TYR A 64 -10.56 5.00 -1.14
C TYR A 64 -11.42 4.09 -2.00
N LEU A 65 -10.77 3.56 -3.03
CA LEU A 65 -11.38 2.72 -4.03
C LEU A 65 -10.72 1.36 -4.00
N VAL A 66 -11.51 0.34 -3.76
CA VAL A 66 -11.07 -1.06 -3.66
C VAL A 66 -11.49 -1.77 -4.93
N ARG A 67 -10.52 -2.17 -5.75
CA ARG A 67 -10.76 -3.02 -6.93
C ARG A 67 -10.36 -4.43 -6.59
N THR A 68 -11.32 -5.35 -6.66
CA THR A 68 -11.06 -6.78 -6.51
C THR A 68 -11.31 -7.47 -7.85
N THR A 69 -10.24 -7.93 -8.48
CA THR A 69 -10.30 -8.76 -9.68
C THR A 69 -10.35 -10.22 -9.26
N HIS A 70 -11.42 -10.93 -9.60
CA HIS A 70 -11.55 -12.38 -9.53
C HIS A 70 -11.37 -13.00 -10.93
N PRO A 71 -11.27 -14.34 -11.07
CA PRO A 71 -11.13 -14.98 -12.39
C PRO A 71 -12.24 -14.64 -13.38
N ASP A 72 -13.46 -14.40 -12.89
CA ASP A 72 -14.69 -14.27 -13.70
C ASP A 72 -15.42 -12.93 -13.51
N GLN A 73 -14.97 -12.09 -12.56
CA GLN A 73 -15.64 -10.85 -12.18
C GLN A 73 -14.63 -9.80 -11.70
N GLU A 74 -14.94 -8.54 -11.93
CA GLU A 74 -14.28 -7.41 -11.28
C GLU A 74 -15.31 -6.68 -10.40
N GLU A 75 -14.92 -6.43 -9.16
CA GLU A 75 -15.69 -5.68 -8.17
C GLU A 75 -14.94 -4.38 -7.86
N GLU A 76 -15.68 -3.28 -7.72
CA GLU A 76 -15.15 -1.96 -7.42
C GLU A 76 -16.01 -1.34 -6.33
N ASP A 77 -15.46 -1.22 -5.13
CA ASP A 77 -16.11 -0.61 -3.98
C ASP A 77 -15.52 0.78 -3.72
N ALA A 78 -16.38 1.79 -3.63
CA ALA A 78 -15.98 3.15 -3.32
C ALA A 78 -16.36 3.51 -1.87
N TYR A 79 -15.37 3.97 -1.11
CA TYR A 79 -15.55 4.38 0.27
C TYR A 79 -15.21 5.86 0.46
N LEU A 80 -16.06 6.56 1.21
CA LEU A 80 -15.79 7.87 1.76
C LEU A 80 -15.91 7.81 3.26
N VAL A 81 -14.81 8.11 3.96
CA VAL A 81 -14.73 8.11 5.41
C VAL A 81 -14.35 9.50 5.88
N GLN A 82 -15.16 10.08 6.75
CA GLN A 82 -14.81 11.35 7.41
C GLN A 82 -14.36 11.07 8.83
N VAL A 83 -13.19 11.59 9.18
CA VAL A 83 -12.62 11.49 10.53
C VAL A 83 -12.52 12.90 11.12
N ARG A 84 -13.08 13.07 12.31
CA ARG A 84 -13.07 14.34 13.06
C ARG A 84 -12.58 14.08 14.48
N SER A 85 -11.65 14.90 14.94
CA SER A 85 -11.03 14.75 16.27
C SER A 85 -10.46 13.34 16.52
N GLY A 86 -9.97 12.69 15.46
CA GLY A 86 -9.45 11.32 15.50
C GLY A 86 -10.51 10.22 15.55
N GLN A 87 -11.81 10.55 15.42
CA GLN A 87 -12.91 9.59 15.40
C GLN A 87 -13.61 9.58 14.05
N THR A 88 -13.95 8.40 13.55
CA THR A 88 -14.76 8.24 12.34
C THR A 88 -16.17 8.71 12.62
N VAL A 89 -16.65 9.69 11.86
CA VAL A 89 -17.99 10.29 12.04
C VAL A 89 -18.96 9.95 10.92
N LEU A 90 -18.46 9.61 9.74
CA LEU A 90 -19.27 9.23 8.58
C LEU A 90 -18.51 8.18 7.78
N VAL A 91 -19.23 7.15 7.34
CA VAL A 91 -18.77 6.18 6.34
C VAL A 91 -19.86 6.06 5.29
N VAL A 92 -19.46 6.24 4.04
CA VAL A 92 -20.29 6.01 2.86
C VAL A 92 -19.63 4.92 2.03
N HIS A 93 -20.37 3.89 1.65
CA HIS A 93 -19.96 2.82 0.75
C HIS A 93 -20.90 2.84 -0.46
N ASP A 94 -20.35 2.96 -1.67
CA ASP A 94 -21.11 3.00 -2.92
C ASP A 94 -22.30 3.98 -2.91
N ASN A 95 -22.05 5.15 -2.32
CA ASN A 95 -23.01 6.24 -2.19
C ASN A 95 -24.15 5.99 -1.17
N GLU A 96 -24.06 4.92 -0.38
CA GLU A 96 -24.95 4.60 0.74
C GLU A 96 -24.26 4.89 2.09
N VAL A 97 -24.99 5.51 3.02
CA VAL A 97 -24.46 5.80 4.37
C VAL A 97 -24.49 4.52 5.19
N VAL A 98 -23.31 3.97 5.48
CA VAL A 98 -23.15 2.74 6.28
C VAL A 98 -22.98 3.07 7.76
N TYR A 99 -22.36 4.20 8.07
CA TYR A 99 -22.20 4.67 9.43
C TYR A 99 -22.32 6.18 9.50
N LEU A 100 -23.09 6.65 10.46
CA LEU A 100 -23.12 8.05 10.87
C LEU A 100 -23.04 8.13 12.39
N ASP A 101 -22.19 9.01 12.89
CA ASP A 101 -22.08 9.25 14.32
C ASP A 101 -23.45 9.66 14.90
N PRO A 102 -23.92 9.01 15.98
CA PRO A 102 -25.24 9.29 16.55
C PRO A 102 -25.46 10.76 16.92
N SER A 103 -24.40 11.49 17.31
CA SER A 103 -24.53 12.92 17.64
C SER A 103 -24.86 13.77 16.41
N LEU A 104 -24.44 13.35 15.21
CA LEU A 104 -24.78 13.98 13.93
C LEU A 104 -26.12 13.49 13.37
N ALA A 105 -26.50 12.25 13.68
CA ALA A 105 -27.76 11.66 13.23
C ALA A 105 -28.99 12.45 13.72
N PHE A 106 -28.92 13.09 14.90
CA PHE A 106 -29.99 13.95 15.41
C PHE A 106 -30.33 15.13 14.48
N ALA A 107 -29.36 15.63 13.71
CA ALA A 107 -29.57 16.71 12.74
C ALA A 107 -30.14 16.20 11.40
N ALA A 108 -29.93 14.92 11.07
CA ALA A 108 -30.34 14.31 9.80
C ALA A 108 -31.74 13.68 9.83
N GLY A 109 -32.36 13.56 11.02
CA GLY A 109 -33.72 13.04 11.20
C GLY A 109 -33.78 11.55 11.56
N VAL A 110 -34.91 11.13 12.14
CA VAL A 110 -35.11 9.82 12.81
C VAL A 110 -34.84 8.60 11.91
N GLY A 111 -34.94 8.75 10.58
CA GLY A 111 -34.73 7.65 9.62
C GLY A 111 -33.28 7.14 9.51
N VAL A 112 -32.29 7.91 9.99
CA VAL A 112 -30.86 7.57 9.84
C VAL A 112 -30.32 6.70 11.00
N LEU A 113 -31.02 6.66 12.14
CA LEU A 113 -30.58 5.95 13.35
C LEU A 113 -30.57 4.41 13.23
N ALA A 114 -31.15 3.85 12.17
CA ALA A 114 -31.28 2.40 11.97
C ALA A 114 -30.16 1.78 11.10
N LEU A 115 -29.23 2.58 10.57
CA LEU A 115 -28.22 2.12 9.59
C LEU A 115 -26.92 1.60 10.21
N SER A 116 -26.66 1.86 11.49
CA SER A 116 -25.35 1.63 12.12
C SER A 116 -25.18 0.23 12.73
N SER A 117 -25.09 -0.83 11.92
CA SER A 117 -24.61 -2.14 12.42
C SER A 117 -23.09 -2.32 12.32
N GLU A 118 -22.40 -1.47 11.55
CA GLU A 118 -20.96 -1.62 11.34
C GLU A 118 -20.12 -0.81 12.33
N SER A 119 -18.98 -1.40 12.71
CA SER A 119 -18.09 -0.77 13.68
C SER A 119 -17.26 0.31 12.99
N PRO A 120 -17.33 1.59 13.42
CA PRO A 120 -16.54 2.69 12.84
C PRO A 120 -15.03 2.49 12.93
N GLN A 121 -14.58 1.57 13.79
CA GLN A 121 -13.18 1.19 13.97
C GLN A 121 -12.64 0.34 12.82
N GLN A 122 -13.51 -0.22 11.98
CA GLN A 122 -13.15 -0.96 10.77
C GLN A 122 -12.80 -0.03 9.60
N TYR A 123 -12.92 1.29 9.80
CA TYR A 123 -12.73 2.32 8.79
C TYR A 123 -11.62 3.29 9.17
N GLY A 124 -11.08 3.98 8.16
CA GLY A 124 -10.01 4.95 8.32
C GLY A 124 -8.60 4.36 8.22
N VAL A 125 -7.59 5.22 8.32
CA VAL A 125 -6.18 4.84 8.13
C VAL A 125 -5.70 3.75 9.10
N PRO A 126 -6.04 3.78 10.41
CA PRO A 126 -5.67 2.69 11.32
C PRO A 126 -6.18 1.31 10.87
N ALA A 127 -7.44 1.25 10.43
CA ALA A 127 -8.04 0.00 9.95
C ALA A 127 -7.37 -0.50 8.67
N LEU A 128 -6.97 0.40 7.77
CA LEU A 128 -6.17 0.03 6.59
C LEU A 128 -4.83 -0.61 6.98
N PHE A 129 -4.15 -0.08 8.00
CA PHE A 129 -2.92 -0.71 8.51
C PHE A 129 -3.18 -2.10 9.09
N ASP A 130 -4.24 -2.26 9.88
CA ASP A 130 -4.60 -3.55 10.46
C ASP A 130 -4.95 -4.59 9.39
N ALA A 131 -5.66 -4.17 8.34
CA ALA A 131 -6.01 -5.02 7.21
C ALA A 131 -4.75 -5.46 6.43
N MET A 132 -3.82 -4.55 6.14
CA MET A 132 -2.53 -4.88 5.51
C MET A 132 -1.70 -5.85 6.39
N GLU A 133 -1.65 -5.62 7.70
CA GLU A 133 -0.93 -6.48 8.63
C GLU A 133 -1.54 -7.89 8.69
N MET A 134 -2.86 -7.98 8.70
CA MET A 134 -3.58 -9.25 8.66
C MET A 134 -3.26 -10.02 7.37
N MET A 135 -3.27 -9.35 6.21
CA MET A 135 -2.91 -9.97 4.93
C MET A 135 -1.47 -10.48 4.92
N LEU A 136 -0.51 -9.71 5.46
CA LEU A 136 0.88 -10.14 5.59
C LEU A 136 1.03 -11.36 6.52
N ARG A 137 0.24 -11.45 7.61
CA ARG A 137 0.27 -12.61 8.52
C ARG A 137 -0.29 -13.87 7.87
N GLN A 138 -1.26 -13.74 6.97
CA GLN A 138 -1.81 -14.87 6.22
C GLN A 138 -0.79 -15.51 5.26
N GLU A 139 0.34 -14.84 4.98
CA GLU A 139 1.46 -15.39 4.21
C GLU A 139 2.30 -16.45 4.99
N GLY A 140 1.83 -16.90 6.16
CA GLY A 140 2.42 -17.93 7.03
C GLY A 140 2.44 -19.37 6.45
N PRO A 141 2.93 -20.37 7.21
CA PRO A 141 3.78 -21.52 6.79
C PRO A 141 3.22 -22.52 5.74
N ALA A 142 2.05 -22.30 5.16
CA ALA A 142 1.43 -23.12 4.12
C ALA A 142 2.10 -22.98 2.73
N GLY A 143 3.20 -22.22 2.61
CA GLY A 143 4.06 -22.21 1.41
C GLY A 143 3.52 -21.44 0.19
N ARG A 144 2.32 -20.86 0.28
CA ARG A 144 1.79 -19.95 -0.76
C ARG A 144 2.25 -18.53 -0.47
N ARG A 145 3.35 -18.13 -1.12
CA ARG A 145 3.84 -16.75 -1.11
C ARG A 145 2.86 -15.86 -1.88
N ASN A 146 2.06 -15.07 -1.19
CA ASN A 146 1.29 -13.99 -1.81
C ASN A 146 2.22 -12.79 -2.05
N PHE A 147 1.79 -11.87 -2.91
CA PHE A 147 2.55 -10.67 -3.24
C PHE A 147 1.76 -9.45 -2.78
N ALA A 148 2.28 -8.77 -1.77
CA ALA A 148 1.77 -7.48 -1.31
C ALA A 148 2.77 -6.38 -1.66
N THR A 149 2.28 -5.24 -2.15
CA THR A 149 3.05 -4.01 -2.35
C THR A 149 2.25 -2.85 -1.75
N ALA A 150 2.93 -1.88 -1.15
CA ALA A 150 2.27 -0.68 -0.63
C ALA A 150 3.15 0.55 -0.84
N GLN A 151 2.51 1.70 -0.99
CA GLN A 151 3.16 2.99 -1.00
C GLN A 151 2.55 3.85 0.11
N PHE A 152 3.42 4.53 0.85
CA PHE A 152 3.07 5.33 2.00
C PHE A 152 3.54 6.76 1.81
N ASP A 153 2.72 7.71 2.25
CA ASP A 153 3.08 9.11 2.22
C ASP A 153 4.35 9.36 3.07
N PRO A 154 5.32 10.14 2.59
CA PRO A 154 6.55 10.40 3.32
C PRO A 154 6.35 11.27 4.56
N GLN A 155 5.33 12.14 4.57
CA GLN A 155 5.06 13.10 5.65
C GLN A 155 4.43 12.38 6.84
N ASP A 156 3.22 11.87 6.69
CA ASP A 156 2.46 11.30 7.79
C ASP A 156 2.45 9.76 7.80
N GLY A 157 2.88 9.10 6.73
CA GLY A 157 2.91 7.63 6.66
C GLY A 157 1.59 6.96 6.26
N HIS A 158 0.52 7.69 5.93
CA HIS A 158 -0.73 7.05 5.46
C HIS A 158 -0.49 6.26 4.16
N PRO A 159 -1.16 5.11 3.97
CA PRO A 159 -1.11 4.40 2.70
C PRO A 159 -1.90 5.18 1.64
N PHE A 160 -1.32 5.35 0.45
CA PHE A 160 -2.03 5.94 -0.70
C PHE A 160 -2.23 4.94 -1.85
N HIS A 161 -1.47 3.84 -1.86
CA HIS A 161 -1.64 2.75 -2.82
C HIS A 161 -1.26 1.41 -2.21
N TYR A 162 -2.08 0.39 -2.40
CA TYR A 162 -1.82 -0.98 -1.94
C TYR A 162 -2.26 -1.98 -2.99
N VAL A 163 -1.45 -3.01 -3.25
CA VAL A 163 -1.81 -4.12 -4.13
C VAL A 163 -1.51 -5.42 -3.42
N TYR A 164 -2.52 -6.27 -3.33
CA TYR A 164 -2.40 -7.65 -2.87
C TYR A 164 -2.76 -8.60 -4.00
N ARG A 165 -1.92 -9.60 -4.23
CA ARG A 165 -2.14 -10.63 -5.25
C ARG A 165 -1.91 -12.01 -4.68
N VAL A 166 -2.89 -12.89 -4.87
CA VAL A 166 -2.77 -14.30 -4.51
C VAL A 166 -1.99 -15.02 -5.60
N ARG A 167 -0.91 -15.70 -5.23
CA ARG A 167 -0.05 -16.36 -6.22
C ARG A 167 -0.74 -17.59 -6.81
N GLY A 168 -0.69 -17.69 -8.15
CA GLY A 168 -1.28 -18.81 -8.88
C GLY A 168 -2.75 -18.61 -9.22
N THR A 169 -3.35 -17.47 -8.83
CA THR A 169 -4.69 -17.07 -9.24
C THR A 169 -4.63 -15.74 -10.00
N LYS A 170 -5.78 -15.36 -10.59
CA LYS A 170 -6.01 -14.02 -11.12
C LYS A 170 -6.49 -13.05 -10.02
N GLU A 171 -6.60 -13.53 -8.78
CA GLU A 171 -7.13 -12.73 -7.69
C GLU A 171 -6.16 -11.62 -7.32
N ARG A 172 -6.67 -10.39 -7.42
CA ARG A 172 -5.91 -9.18 -7.14
C ARG A 172 -6.83 -8.17 -6.48
N THR A 173 -6.42 -7.67 -5.32
CA THR A 173 -7.07 -6.56 -4.64
C THR A 173 -6.15 -5.35 -4.73
N GLU A 174 -6.67 -4.23 -5.21
CA GLU A 174 -5.96 -2.97 -5.35
C GLU A 174 -6.72 -1.88 -4.61
N TRP A 175 -6.03 -1.14 -3.74
CA TRP A 175 -6.57 0.01 -3.05
C TRP A 175 -5.89 1.27 -3.57
N ASN A 176 -6.71 2.23 -3.99
CA ASN A 176 -6.28 3.58 -4.32
C ASN A 176 -6.87 4.50 -3.26
N ILE A 177 -6.01 5.08 -2.43
CA ILE A 177 -6.41 5.82 -1.24
C ILE A 177 -5.96 7.27 -1.40
N LYS A 178 -6.89 8.19 -1.18
CA LYS A 178 -6.67 9.62 -1.20
C LYS A 178 -7.12 10.18 0.13
N MET A 179 -6.18 10.78 0.84
CA MET A 179 -6.48 11.48 2.09
C MET A 179 -6.41 13.00 1.86
N THR A 180 -7.43 13.70 2.32
CA THR A 180 -7.47 15.17 2.33
C THR A 180 -7.48 15.65 3.78
N PRO A 181 -6.36 16.17 4.31
CA PRO A 181 -6.32 16.72 5.66
C PRO A 181 -7.17 18.00 5.74
N LEU A 182 -7.91 18.15 6.84
CA LEU A 182 -8.71 19.34 7.12
C LEU A 182 -8.02 20.20 8.17
N PRO A 183 -7.90 21.53 7.95
CA PRO A 183 -7.30 22.41 8.94
C PRO A 183 -8.13 22.41 10.23
N PRO A 184 -7.48 22.56 11.40
CA PRO A 184 -8.19 22.69 12.66
C PRO A 184 -9.06 23.95 12.63
N ALA A 185 -10.29 23.83 13.15
CA ALA A 185 -11.32 24.88 13.14
C ALA A 185 -10.89 26.22 13.79
N HIS A 186 -9.73 26.27 14.46
CA HIS A 186 -9.21 27.47 15.13
C HIS A 186 -8.19 28.28 14.30
N SER A 187 -7.93 27.92 13.04
CA SER A 187 -6.92 28.59 12.19
C SER A 187 -7.45 29.77 11.34
N LEU A 188 -8.73 30.12 11.47
CA LEU A 188 -9.31 31.35 10.91
C LEU A 188 -9.35 32.44 11.99
N ARG A 189 -8.24 33.16 12.16
CA ARG A 189 -8.19 34.44 12.89
C ARG A 189 -7.28 35.42 12.17
#